data_AF-A0A522M8B1-F1
#
_entry.id   AF-A0A522M8B1-F1
#
_cell.length_a   1.000
_cell.length_b   1.000
_cell.length_c   1.000
_cell.angle_alpha   90.00
_cell.angle_beta   90.00
_cell.angle_gamma   90.00
#
_symmetry.space_group_name_H-M   'P 1'
#
loop_
_entity.id
_entity.type
_entity.pdbx_description
1 polymer ?
#
loop_
_entity_poly.entity_id
_entity_poly.type
_entity_poly.pdbx_seq_one_letter_code
_entity_poly.pdbx_strand_id
1 'polypeptide(L)'
;GHIVNTASMAGLLNPPNMGVYNVSKHAVVSLTETLYQDLSLVTDQVSASVLCPFFVATGISQSQRNRPGELAADKPTKSQLVGQAMSDKAVGSGKVTAFDVAQKVFDAVAANRFYIYSHPQAIGSVQTRLEDILQARNPTDPFAGKPEIGVALRKALRAD
;
A
#
# COMPACT_ATOMS: atom_id res chain seq x y z
N GLY A 1 -5.02 21.64 13.75
CA GLY A 1 -3.86 20.88 13.27
C GLY A 1 -4.32 19.61 12.58
N HIS A 2 -3.47 18.96 11.79
CA HIS A 2 -3.87 17.75 11.05
C HIS A 2 -2.70 16.76 10.97
N ILE A 3 -2.97 15.49 11.26
CA ILE A 3 -1.98 14.41 11.18
C ILE A 3 -2.26 13.61 9.90
N VAL A 4 -1.23 13.34 9.10
CA VAL A 4 -1.36 12.48 7.92
C VAL A 4 -0.37 11.33 8.01
N ASN A 5 -0.89 10.11 8.10
CA ASN A 5 -0.07 8.90 8.14
C ASN A 5 -0.01 8.24 6.75
N THR A 6 1.20 8.00 6.25
CA THR A 6 1.41 7.34 4.95
C THR A 6 1.34 5.82 5.09
N ALA A 7 0.17 5.26 4.81
CA ALA A 7 -0.04 3.84 4.64
C ALA A 7 0.34 3.39 3.20
N SER A 8 -0.54 2.65 2.53
CA SER A 8 -0.43 2.18 1.15
C SER A 8 -1.76 1.55 0.75
N MET A 9 -2.00 1.38 -0.56
CA MET A 9 -3.01 0.40 -1.00
C MET A 9 -2.71 -1.03 -0.52
N ALA A 10 -1.43 -1.35 -0.23
CA ALA A 10 -1.05 -2.59 0.46
C ALA A 10 -1.51 -2.65 1.94
N GLY A 11 -2.02 -1.54 2.49
CA GLY A 11 -2.71 -1.51 3.79
C GLY A 11 -4.21 -1.82 3.69
N LEU A 12 -4.74 -1.93 2.47
CA LEU A 12 -6.14 -2.25 2.19
C LEU A 12 -6.28 -3.55 1.36
N LEU A 13 -5.18 -4.05 0.81
CA LEU A 13 -5.09 -5.19 -0.09
C LEU A 13 -3.93 -6.09 0.34
N ASN A 14 -3.95 -7.36 -0.09
CA ASN A 14 -2.94 -8.35 0.26
C ASN A 14 -2.19 -8.89 -0.98
N PRO A 15 -1.47 -8.04 -1.73
CA PRO A 15 -0.69 -8.51 -2.88
C PRO A 15 0.40 -9.51 -2.46
N PRO A 16 0.64 -10.60 -3.23
CA PRO A 16 1.66 -11.60 -2.94
C PRO A 16 3.08 -11.02 -2.89
N ASN A 17 4.00 -11.74 -2.24
CA ASN A 17 5.43 -11.38 -2.09
C ASN A 17 5.71 -10.06 -1.35
N MET A 18 4.73 -9.49 -0.66
CA MET A 18 4.89 -8.24 0.10
C MET A 18 4.42 -8.37 1.56
N GLY A 19 4.40 -9.57 2.14
CA GLY A 19 3.77 -9.85 3.44
C GLY A 19 4.15 -8.88 4.57
N VAL A 20 5.44 -8.65 4.81
CA VAL A 20 5.92 -7.71 5.84
C VAL A 20 5.42 -6.28 5.57
N TYR A 21 5.48 -5.84 4.31
CA TYR A 21 4.99 -4.53 3.91
C TYR A 21 3.46 -4.43 4.06
N ASN A 22 2.71 -5.45 3.62
CA ASN A 22 1.25 -5.47 3.74
C ASN A 22 0.80 -5.39 5.21
N VAL A 23 1.40 -6.19 6.10
CA VAL A 23 1.07 -6.21 7.53
C VAL A 23 1.35 -4.85 8.16
N SER A 24 2.56 -4.31 7.95
CA SER A 24 2.90 -2.99 8.50
C SER A 24 1.98 -1.89 7.99
N LYS A 25 1.56 -1.93 6.72
CA LYS A 25 0.66 -0.91 6.16
C LYS A 25 -0.80 -1.08 6.60
N HIS A 26 -1.28 -2.30 6.86
CA HIS A 26 -2.59 -2.50 7.50
C HIS A 26 -2.58 -1.96 8.94
N ALA A 27 -1.48 -2.16 9.68
CA ALA A 27 -1.35 -1.60 11.02
C ALA A 27 -1.43 -0.08 11.01
N VAL A 28 -0.82 0.60 10.04
CA VAL A 28 -0.93 2.07 9.89
C VAL A 28 -2.36 2.50 9.59
N VAL A 29 -3.10 1.76 8.74
CA VAL A 29 -4.52 2.05 8.47
C VAL A 29 -5.34 1.97 9.75
N SER A 30 -5.29 0.82 10.43
CA SER A 30 -6.04 0.60 11.68
C SER A 30 -5.65 1.59 12.78
N LEU A 31 -4.36 1.89 12.95
CA LEU A 31 -3.87 2.90 13.87
C LEU A 31 -4.49 4.28 13.58
N THR A 32 -4.53 4.67 12.31
CA THR A 32 -4.99 6.01 11.93
C THR A 32 -6.51 6.12 12.02
N GLU A 33 -7.26 5.05 11.71
CA GLU A 33 -8.70 4.98 11.94
C GLU A 33 -9.03 5.13 13.43
N THR A 34 -8.30 4.43 14.29
CA THR A 34 -8.47 4.52 15.75
C THR A 34 -8.15 5.93 16.23
N LEU A 35 -7.01 6.50 15.80
CA LEU A 35 -6.60 7.86 16.15
C LEU A 35 -7.64 8.91 15.73
N TYR A 36 -8.25 8.76 14.55
CA TYR A 36 -9.29 9.68 14.09
C TYR A 36 -10.50 9.69 15.03
N GLN A 37 -10.94 8.51 15.49
CA GLN A 37 -12.05 8.39 16.44
C GLN A 37 -11.64 8.97 17.80
N ASP A 38 -10.48 8.58 18.32
CA ASP A 38 -9.96 9.05 19.61
C ASP A 38 -9.84 10.57 19.66
N LEU A 39 -9.33 11.20 18.59
CA LEU A 39 -9.23 12.65 18.49
C LEU A 39 -10.61 13.31 18.52
N SER A 40 -11.59 12.78 17.79
CA SER A 40 -12.95 13.34 17.74
C SER A 40 -13.67 13.31 19.10
N LEU A 41 -13.27 12.39 19.99
CA LEU A 41 -13.79 12.32 21.35
C LEU A 41 -13.22 13.39 22.29
N VAL A 42 -12.03 13.95 21.98
CA VAL A 42 -11.31 14.85 22.91
C VAL A 42 -11.10 16.26 22.37
N THR A 43 -11.20 16.49 21.05
CA THR A 43 -10.99 17.81 20.46
C THR A 43 -11.55 17.96 19.04
N ASP A 44 -12.02 19.16 18.71
CA ASP A 44 -12.32 19.58 17.32
C ASP A 44 -11.12 20.27 16.64
N GLN A 45 -10.02 20.51 17.38
CA GLN A 45 -8.89 21.29 16.88
C GLN A 45 -7.86 20.46 16.12
N VAL A 46 -7.88 19.13 16.26
CA VAL A 46 -6.93 18.20 15.63
C VAL A 46 -7.67 17.02 15.03
N SER A 47 -7.33 16.69 13.79
CA SER A 47 -7.88 15.53 13.06
C SER A 47 -6.75 14.70 12.44
N ALA A 48 -7.10 13.54 11.89
CA ALA A 48 -6.17 12.63 11.22
C ALA A 48 -6.70 12.17 9.85
N SER A 49 -5.78 11.87 8.94
CA SER A 49 -6.06 11.24 7.64
C SER A 49 -5.05 10.14 7.35
N VAL A 50 -5.47 9.14 6.59
CA VAL A 50 -4.60 8.07 6.10
C VAL A 50 -4.40 8.19 4.59
N LEU A 51 -3.14 8.25 4.18
CA LEU A 51 -2.73 8.27 2.79
C LEU A 51 -2.45 6.83 2.31
N CYS A 52 -3.25 6.36 1.34
CA CYS A 52 -3.18 5.03 0.77
C CYS A 52 -2.82 5.08 -0.74
N PRO A 53 -1.54 5.28 -1.08
CA PRO A 53 -1.12 5.37 -2.48
C PRO A 53 -0.92 3.98 -3.10
N PHE A 54 -1.18 3.90 -4.40
CA PHE A 54 -0.59 2.89 -5.29
C PHE A 54 0.88 3.25 -5.60
N PHE A 55 1.44 2.66 -6.65
CA PHE A 55 2.80 2.96 -7.11
C PHE A 55 2.95 4.41 -7.57
N VAL A 56 3.97 5.07 -7.05
CA VAL A 56 4.36 6.45 -7.35
C VAL A 56 5.86 6.42 -7.63
N ALA A 57 6.30 7.09 -8.69
CA ALA A 57 7.70 7.12 -9.10
C ALA A 57 8.56 7.79 -8.01
N THR A 58 9.15 6.96 -7.14
CA THR A 58 9.98 7.33 -5.99
C THR A 58 11.09 6.29 -5.82
N GLY A 59 12.03 6.53 -4.90
CA GLY A 59 13.06 5.55 -4.56
C GLY A 59 12.60 4.41 -3.64
N ILE A 60 11.29 4.16 -3.45
CA ILE A 60 10.81 3.19 -2.44
C ILE A 60 11.28 1.76 -2.72
N SER A 61 11.39 1.37 -3.99
CA SER A 61 11.86 0.03 -4.35
C SER A 61 13.34 -0.17 -4.02
N GLN A 62 14.11 0.92 -3.85
CA GLN A 62 15.51 0.87 -3.46
C GLN A 62 15.71 1.13 -1.96
N SER A 63 14.75 0.74 -1.12
CA SER A 63 14.70 1.06 0.31
C SER A 63 15.80 0.39 1.15
N GLN A 64 16.46 -0.65 0.63
CA GLN A 64 17.62 -1.28 1.28
C GLN A 64 18.75 -0.28 1.57
N ARG A 65 18.85 0.80 0.79
CA ARG A 65 19.83 1.88 1.02
C ARG A 65 19.61 2.63 2.35
N ASN A 66 18.41 2.53 2.92
CA ASN A 66 18.01 3.19 4.17
C ASN A 66 18.00 2.21 5.37
N ARG A 67 18.39 0.96 5.17
CA ARG A 67 18.37 -0.07 6.22
C ARG A 67 19.47 0.23 7.25
N PRO A 68 19.15 0.33 8.56
CA PRO A 68 20.16 0.49 9.60
C PRO A 68 21.18 -0.66 9.59
N GLY A 69 22.44 -0.35 9.92
CA GLY A 69 23.54 -1.30 9.82
C GLY A 69 23.35 -2.54 10.71
N GLU A 70 22.76 -2.35 11.89
CA GLU A 70 22.42 -3.41 12.84
C GLU A 70 21.31 -4.36 12.34
N LEU A 71 20.59 -4.00 11.27
CA LEU A 71 19.54 -4.80 10.65
C LEU A 71 19.95 -5.35 9.27
N ALA A 72 21.25 -5.55 9.04
CA ALA A 72 21.81 -6.06 7.79
C ALA A 72 21.01 -7.27 7.26
N ALA A 73 20.77 -7.28 5.94
CA ALA A 73 20.03 -8.35 5.31
C ALA A 73 20.92 -9.55 5.05
N ASP A 74 20.40 -10.76 5.25
CA ASP A 74 20.96 -11.96 4.64
C ASP A 74 20.81 -11.91 3.11
N LYS A 75 21.44 -12.88 2.44
CA LYS A 75 21.28 -13.08 1.01
C LYS A 75 19.78 -13.20 0.65
N PRO A 76 19.28 -12.43 -0.32
CA PRO A 76 17.87 -12.46 -0.65
C PRO A 76 17.47 -13.82 -1.22
N THR A 77 16.34 -14.32 -0.74
CA THR A 77 15.66 -15.48 -1.30
C THR A 77 15.15 -15.18 -2.70
N LYS A 78 14.83 -16.24 -3.45
CA LYS A 78 14.26 -16.12 -4.79
C LYS A 78 12.96 -15.32 -4.81
N SER A 79 12.07 -15.53 -3.84
CA SER A 79 10.80 -14.79 -3.75
C SER A 79 11.03 -13.30 -3.50
N GLN A 80 12.03 -12.94 -2.70
CA GLN A 80 12.44 -11.55 -2.48
C GLN A 80 12.99 -10.90 -3.76
N LEU A 81 13.85 -11.60 -4.51
CA LEU A 81 14.37 -11.10 -5.80
C LEU A 81 13.26 -10.87 -6.83
N VAL A 82 12.31 -11.81 -6.92
CA VAL A 82 11.14 -11.66 -7.81
C VAL A 82 10.25 -10.51 -7.36
N GLY A 83 9.97 -10.40 -6.06
CA GLY A 83 9.19 -9.29 -5.49
C GLY A 83 9.84 -7.92 -5.71
N GLN A 84 11.18 -7.86 -5.63
CA GLN A 84 11.96 -6.65 -5.91
C GLN A 84 11.80 -6.22 -7.37
N ALA A 85 12.02 -7.13 -8.33
CA ALA A 85 11.87 -6.82 -9.75
C ALA A 85 10.44 -6.38 -10.12
N MET A 86 9.42 -6.99 -9.51
CA MET A 86 8.02 -6.56 -9.67
C MET A 86 7.80 -5.15 -9.13
N SER A 87 8.35 -4.85 -7.94
CA SER A 87 8.22 -3.55 -7.30
C SER A 87 8.93 -2.46 -8.12
N ASP A 88 10.14 -2.71 -8.61
CA ASP A 88 10.89 -1.80 -9.48
C ASP A 88 10.09 -1.47 -10.76
N LYS A 89 9.54 -2.49 -11.43
CA LYS A 89 8.70 -2.31 -12.62
C LYS A 89 7.44 -1.49 -12.30
N ALA A 90 6.75 -1.82 -11.21
CA ALA A 90 5.50 -1.16 -10.86
C ALA A 90 5.71 0.31 -10.49
N VAL A 91 6.73 0.61 -9.68
CA VAL A 91 7.13 1.98 -9.30
C VAL A 91 7.59 2.78 -10.51
N GLY A 92 8.44 2.20 -11.37
CA GLY A 92 8.96 2.87 -12.56
C GLY A 92 7.91 3.18 -13.64
N SER A 93 6.78 2.45 -13.64
CA SER A 93 5.66 2.66 -14.56
C SER A 93 4.55 3.59 -14.01
N GLY A 94 4.72 4.11 -12.79
CA GLY A 94 3.74 4.97 -12.14
C GLY A 94 3.54 6.29 -12.88
N LYS A 95 2.29 6.57 -13.28
CA LYS A 95 1.93 7.82 -13.97
C LYS A 95 1.66 8.99 -13.01
N VAL A 96 1.31 8.68 -11.76
CA VAL A 96 1.09 9.67 -10.71
C VAL A 96 2.44 10.04 -10.08
N THR A 97 2.73 11.33 -10.02
CA THR A 97 3.98 11.87 -9.47
C THR A 97 3.88 12.09 -7.96
N ALA A 98 5.02 12.26 -7.29
CA ALA A 98 5.04 12.65 -5.87
C ALA A 98 4.36 14.01 -5.64
N PHE A 99 4.48 14.93 -6.61
CA PHE A 99 3.81 16.22 -6.57
C PHE A 99 2.29 16.08 -6.61
N ASP A 100 1.75 15.24 -7.50
CA ASP A 100 0.31 14.97 -7.57
C ASP A 100 -0.22 14.39 -6.25
N VAL A 101 0.55 13.51 -5.61
CA VAL A 101 0.20 12.95 -4.30
C VAL A 101 0.21 14.04 -3.22
N ALA A 102 1.22 14.91 -3.22
CA ALA A 102 1.28 16.03 -2.28
C ALA A 102 0.05 16.93 -2.42
N GLN A 103 -0.35 17.29 -3.64
CA GLN A 103 -1.55 18.10 -3.87
C GLN A 103 -2.80 17.42 -3.29
N LYS A 104 -2.99 16.12 -3.54
CA LYS A 104 -4.11 15.35 -2.98
C LYS A 104 -4.12 15.33 -1.45
N VAL A 105 -2.94 15.31 -0.82
CA VAL A 105 -2.83 15.39 0.64
C VAL A 105 -3.29 16.75 1.14
N PHE A 106 -2.80 17.84 0.57
CA PHE A 106 -3.21 19.19 0.97
C PHE A 106 -4.71 19.43 0.74
N ASP A 107 -5.26 18.98 -0.39
CA ASP A 107 -6.70 19.07 -0.69
C ASP A 107 -7.53 18.28 0.34
N ALA A 108 -7.06 17.09 0.74
CA ALA A 108 -7.74 16.27 1.74
C ALA A 108 -7.67 16.87 3.15
N VAL A 109 -6.53 17.46 3.54
CA VAL A 109 -6.38 18.17 4.81
C VAL A 109 -7.33 19.37 4.86
N ALA A 110 -7.37 20.19 3.80
CA ALA A 110 -8.28 21.33 3.72
C ALA A 110 -9.77 20.92 3.81
N ALA A 111 -10.12 19.75 3.28
CA ALA A 111 -11.47 19.20 3.30
C ALA A 111 -11.78 18.29 4.50
N ASN A 112 -10.87 18.15 5.47
CA ASN A 112 -10.95 17.20 6.59
C ASN A 112 -11.35 15.76 6.15
N ARG A 113 -10.75 15.29 5.05
CA ARG A 113 -11.06 13.98 4.45
C ARG A 113 -10.14 12.90 5.00
N PHE A 114 -10.73 11.86 5.60
CA PHE A 114 -9.98 10.79 6.23
C PHE A 114 -9.17 9.93 5.25
N TYR A 115 -9.81 9.28 4.26
CA TYR A 115 -9.11 8.44 3.28
C TYR A 115 -8.59 9.25 2.09
N ILE A 116 -7.30 9.12 1.79
CA ILE A 116 -6.63 9.78 0.68
C ILE A 116 -6.07 8.72 -0.28
N TYR A 117 -6.61 8.65 -1.50
CA TYR A 117 -6.15 7.72 -2.53
C TYR A 117 -5.41 8.45 -3.65
N SER A 118 -4.26 7.92 -4.07
CA SER A 118 -3.56 8.47 -5.23
C SER A 118 -4.27 8.15 -6.56
N HIS A 119 -5.00 7.03 -6.63
CA HIS A 119 -5.78 6.60 -7.80
C HIS A 119 -7.20 6.19 -7.37
N PRO A 120 -8.12 7.14 -7.18
CA PRO A 120 -9.45 6.86 -6.62
C PRO A 120 -10.30 5.94 -7.49
N GLN A 121 -10.03 5.87 -8.81
CA GLN A 121 -10.72 4.96 -9.73
C GLN A 121 -10.23 3.50 -9.61
N ALA A 122 -9.15 3.25 -8.87
CA ALA A 122 -8.52 1.93 -8.77
C ALA A 122 -8.81 1.22 -7.43
N ILE A 123 -9.94 1.51 -6.79
CA ILE A 123 -10.33 0.91 -5.50
C ILE A 123 -11.18 -0.36 -5.62
N GLY A 124 -11.54 -0.79 -6.84
CA GLY A 124 -12.44 -1.94 -7.05
C GLY A 124 -11.94 -3.25 -6.42
N SER A 125 -10.62 -3.47 -6.37
CA SER A 125 -10.04 -4.64 -5.69
C SER A 125 -10.24 -4.63 -4.17
N VAL A 126 -10.40 -3.44 -3.56
CA VAL A 126 -10.72 -3.32 -2.14
C VAL A 126 -12.15 -3.81 -1.91
N GLN A 127 -13.09 -3.43 -2.78
CA GLN A 127 -14.46 -3.94 -2.73
C GLN A 127 -14.48 -5.47 -2.82
N THR A 128 -13.78 -6.06 -3.80
CA THR A 128 -13.71 -7.53 -3.94
C THR A 128 -13.17 -8.20 -2.67
N ARG A 129 -12.10 -7.66 -2.06
CA ARG A 129 -11.56 -8.19 -0.80
C ARG A 129 -12.59 -8.09 0.33
N LEU A 130 -13.30 -6.97 0.44
CA LEU A 130 -14.34 -6.81 1.46
C LEU A 130 -15.49 -7.78 1.24
N GLU A 131 -15.89 -8.03 -0.01
CA GLU A 131 -16.87 -9.06 -0.35
C GLU A 131 -16.38 -10.46 0.00
N ASP A 132 -15.10 -10.79 -0.23
CA ASP A 132 -14.52 -12.08 0.18
C ASP A 132 -14.60 -12.27 1.70
N ILE A 133 -14.31 -11.22 2.48
CA ILE A 133 -14.42 -11.24 3.93
C ILE A 133 -15.88 -11.42 4.35
N LEU A 134 -16.79 -10.60 3.82
CA LEU A 134 -18.22 -10.61 4.18
C LEU A 134 -18.89 -11.96 3.84
N GLN A 135 -18.47 -12.59 2.75
CA GLN A 135 -19.03 -13.86 2.28
C GLN A 135 -18.24 -15.08 2.74
N ALA A 136 -17.18 -14.91 3.55
CA ALA A 136 -16.27 -15.96 3.98
C ALA A 136 -15.73 -16.81 2.80
N ARG A 137 -15.40 -16.18 1.67
CA ARG A 137 -14.80 -16.84 0.51
C ARG A 137 -13.29 -16.92 0.66
N ASN A 138 -12.69 -17.90 -0.04
CA ASN A 138 -11.25 -17.85 -0.28
C ASN A 138 -10.88 -16.53 -0.97
N PRO A 139 -9.73 -15.91 -0.63
CA PRO A 139 -9.31 -14.66 -1.27
C PRO A 139 -9.27 -14.80 -2.80
N THR A 140 -9.97 -13.89 -3.48
CA THR A 140 -10.01 -13.82 -4.94
C THR A 140 -8.59 -13.65 -5.51
N ASP A 141 -8.32 -14.29 -6.66
CA ASP A 141 -7.02 -14.17 -7.33
C ASP A 141 -6.69 -12.68 -7.58
N PRO A 142 -5.63 -12.13 -6.97
CA PRO A 142 -5.26 -10.72 -7.13
C PRO A 142 -4.85 -10.37 -8.57
N PHE A 143 -4.66 -11.36 -9.44
CA PHE A 143 -4.34 -11.20 -10.85
C PHE A 143 -5.53 -11.40 -11.78
N ALA A 144 -6.77 -11.54 -11.28
CA ALA A 144 -7.95 -11.78 -12.12
C ALA A 144 -8.13 -10.73 -13.24
N GLY A 145 -7.81 -9.46 -12.98
CA GLY A 145 -7.86 -8.38 -13.98
C GLY A 145 -6.66 -8.32 -14.94
N LYS A 146 -5.58 -9.06 -14.65
CA LYS A 146 -4.34 -9.14 -15.44
C LYS A 146 -3.68 -10.54 -15.31
N PRO A 147 -4.29 -11.60 -15.84
CA PRO A 147 -3.85 -12.98 -15.60
C PRO A 147 -2.41 -13.26 -16.04
N GLU A 148 -1.91 -12.54 -17.04
CA GLU A 148 -0.54 -12.64 -17.55
C GLU A 148 0.52 -12.34 -16.47
N ILE A 149 0.21 -11.45 -15.53
CA ILE A 149 1.10 -11.14 -14.40
C ILE A 149 1.20 -12.36 -13.47
N GLY A 150 0.07 -13.00 -13.16
CA GLY A 150 0.02 -14.19 -12.32
C GLY A 150 0.74 -15.38 -12.94
N VAL A 151 0.61 -15.58 -14.25
CA VAL A 151 1.35 -16.63 -15.00
C VAL A 151 2.85 -16.38 -14.95
N ALA A 152 3.29 -15.16 -15.26
CA ALA A 152 4.71 -14.79 -15.22
C ALA A 152 5.29 -14.96 -13.81
N LEU A 153 4.55 -14.56 -12.77
CA LEU A 153 4.96 -14.71 -11.38
C LEU A 153 5.11 -16.17 -10.97
N ARG A 154 4.13 -17.03 -11.31
CA ARG A 154 4.21 -18.47 -11.03
C ARG A 154 5.42 -19.10 -11.70
N LYS A 155 5.68 -18.77 -12.97
CA LYS A 155 6.87 -19.24 -13.71
C LYS A 155 8.16 -18.80 -13.01
N ALA A 156 8.26 -17.52 -12.65
CA ALA A 156 9.45 -16.98 -11.99
C ALA A 156 9.70 -17.65 -10.63
N LEU A 157 8.67 -17.86 -9.82
CA LEU A 157 8.81 -18.48 -8.49
C LEU A 157 9.14 -19.97 -8.56
N ARG A 158 8.55 -20.72 -9.52
CA ARG A 158 8.67 -22.18 -9.62
C ARG A 158 9.84 -22.69 -10.49
N ALA A 159 10.59 -21.81 -11.15
CA ALA A 159 11.80 -22.24 -11.86
C ALA A 159 12.82 -22.89 -10.89
N ASP A 160 13.62 -23.84 -11.35
CA ASP A 160 14.71 -24.41 -10.53
C ASP A 160 15.92 -23.47 -10.46
#